data_AF-A0A7K4RBY4-F1
#
_entry.id   AF-A0A7K4RBY4-F1
#
_cell.length_a   1.000
_cell.length_b   1.000
_cell.length_c   1.000
_cell.angle_alpha   90.00
_cell.angle_beta   90.00
_cell.angle_gamma   90.00
#
_symmetry.space_group_name_H-M   'P 1'
#
loop_
_entity.id
_entity.type
_entity.pdbx_description
1 polymer ?
#
loop_
_entity_poly.entity_id
_entity_poly.type
_entity_poly.pdbx_seq_one_letter_code
_entity_poly.pdbx_strand_id
1 'polypeptide(L)'
;ETNTLPFHPFENQQGDILRVEKEHQVLKEQLKEAEEKFEQLQSRSSEEIGALEELLRKSVEETEVSQNELDWFHQDSETQGKKWQQEKKENRDHLKALRSTAKKHTDTNERYLKTIDDKEKQYNVYLNTFLDTSNKFANEKVKLEELIKKSQDDCQECVKRAVNAEISVFQNWKEAEVWKLSGTVAKAEANLKMLKTLSSSASAAPLLKSQIDSWETFISNVKKQLEKVEAEYEEKMELVKSGARIPLTKVEIMDIPSP
;
A
#
# COMPACT_ATOMS: atom_id res chain seq x y z
N GLU A 1 148.37 -53.21 44.95
CA GLU A 1 148.28 -54.10 46.12
C GLU A 1 147.63 -53.36 47.27
N THR A 2 146.39 -53.71 47.59
CA THR A 2 145.86 -53.70 48.96
C THR A 2 144.97 -54.92 49.06
N ASN A 3 145.46 -55.85 49.86
CA ASN A 3 144.81 -57.07 50.31
C ASN A 3 143.44 -56.74 50.92
N THR A 4 142.35 -57.28 50.36
CA THR A 4 141.09 -57.42 51.07
C THR A 4 140.46 -58.74 50.66
N LEU A 5 140.67 -59.74 51.50
CA LEU A 5 139.81 -60.92 51.58
C LEU A 5 138.34 -60.45 51.77
N PRO A 6 137.34 -61.24 51.32
CA PRO A 6 135.93 -60.91 51.50
C PRO A 6 135.66 -60.49 52.95
N PHE A 7 134.94 -59.38 53.15
CA PHE A 7 134.65 -58.86 54.49
C PHE A 7 133.62 -59.73 55.20
N HIS A 8 134.04 -60.89 55.69
CA HIS A 8 133.19 -61.81 56.44
C HIS A 8 132.78 -61.22 57.80
N PRO A 9 131.53 -61.48 58.26
CA PRO A 9 130.56 -62.40 57.66
C PRO A 9 129.67 -61.76 56.57
N PHE A 10 129.93 -60.51 56.18
CA PHE A 10 129.03 -59.70 55.37
C PHE A 10 129.21 -59.84 53.85
N GLU A 11 130.40 -60.22 53.37
CA GLU A 11 130.65 -60.60 51.97
C GLU A 11 131.02 -62.07 51.87
N ASN A 12 130.37 -62.80 50.96
CA ASN A 12 130.72 -64.20 50.65
C ASN A 12 131.72 -64.28 49.48
N GLN A 13 131.74 -63.27 48.60
CA GLN A 13 132.70 -63.05 47.52
C GLN A 13 133.09 -61.56 47.45
N GLN A 14 134.32 -61.27 47.00
CA GLN A 14 134.84 -59.90 46.97
C GLN A 14 134.00 -59.00 46.05
N GLY A 15 133.54 -57.86 46.57
CA GLY A 15 132.72 -56.90 45.83
C GLY A 15 131.21 -57.16 45.89
N ASP A 16 130.78 -58.14 46.70
CA ASP A 16 129.36 -58.38 47.01
C ASP A 16 128.68 -57.12 47.57
N ILE A 17 129.34 -56.35 48.46
CA ILE A 17 128.79 -55.09 48.99
C ILE A 17 128.58 -54.08 47.86
N LEU A 18 129.53 -53.94 46.93
CA LEU A 18 129.42 -53.03 45.78
C LEU A 18 128.32 -53.48 44.81
N ARG A 19 128.12 -54.79 44.64
CA ARG A 19 127.01 -55.36 43.84
C ARG A 19 125.67 -55.05 44.50
N VAL A 20 125.55 -55.34 45.80
CA VAL A 20 124.34 -55.06 46.60
C VAL A 20 124.03 -53.56 46.65
N GLU A 21 125.02 -52.68 46.75
CA GLU A 21 124.81 -51.22 46.73
C GLU A 21 124.29 -50.74 45.36
N LYS A 22 124.83 -51.28 44.26
CA LYS A 22 124.33 -50.98 42.91
C LYS A 22 122.90 -51.51 42.70
N GLU A 23 122.62 -52.72 43.14
CA GLU A 23 121.27 -53.31 43.10
C GLU A 23 120.29 -52.49 43.95
N HIS A 24 120.71 -52.05 45.14
CA HIS A 24 119.93 -51.17 46.01
C HIS A 24 119.68 -49.80 45.37
N GLN A 25 120.65 -49.23 44.66
CA GLN A 25 120.47 -47.97 43.92
C GLN A 25 119.49 -48.13 42.76
N VAL A 26 119.58 -49.22 41.98
CA VAL A 26 118.62 -49.54 40.92
C VAL A 26 117.22 -49.74 41.50
N LEU A 27 117.08 -50.46 42.62
CA LEU A 27 115.80 -50.65 43.31
C LEU A 27 115.21 -49.33 43.82
N LYS A 28 116.04 -48.41 44.34
CA LYS A 28 115.58 -47.06 44.72
C LYS A 28 115.07 -46.26 43.54
N GLU A 29 115.76 -46.31 42.40
CA GLU A 29 115.31 -45.65 41.16
C GLU A 29 114.02 -46.27 40.62
N GLN A 30 113.88 -47.60 40.66
CA GLN A 30 112.65 -48.30 40.28
C GLN A 30 111.48 -47.97 41.21
N LEU A 31 111.73 -47.88 42.53
CA LEU A 31 110.72 -47.48 43.50
C LEU A 31 110.25 -46.05 43.21
N LYS A 32 111.18 -45.12 43.00
CA LYS A 32 110.87 -43.74 42.66
C LYS A 32 110.08 -43.63 41.35
N GLU A 33 110.46 -44.37 40.31
CA GLU A 33 109.72 -44.39 39.05
C GLU A 33 108.31 -44.99 39.22
N ALA A 34 108.16 -46.02 40.04
CA ALA A 34 106.86 -46.61 40.35
C ALA A 34 105.96 -45.64 41.15
N GLU A 35 106.52 -44.91 42.11
CA GLU A 35 105.84 -43.86 42.88
C GLU A 35 105.38 -42.72 41.97
N GLU A 36 106.25 -42.17 41.12
CA GLU A 36 105.90 -41.10 40.16
C GLU A 36 104.81 -41.55 39.18
N LYS A 37 104.88 -42.79 38.66
CA LYS A 37 103.84 -43.36 37.80
C LYS A 37 102.51 -43.55 38.53
N PHE A 38 102.55 -43.99 39.79
CA PHE A 38 101.35 -44.14 40.60
C PHE A 38 100.70 -42.78 40.85
N GLU A 39 101.47 -41.76 41.18
CA GLU A 39 100.98 -40.39 41.43
C GLU A 39 100.39 -39.76 40.14
N GLN A 40 101.02 -39.97 38.99
CA GLN A 40 100.48 -39.56 37.68
C GLN A 40 99.18 -40.29 37.34
N LEU A 41 99.11 -41.60 37.61
CA LEU A 41 97.89 -42.37 37.37
C LEU A 41 96.78 -41.96 38.33
N GLN A 42 97.12 -41.63 39.58
CA GLN A 42 96.19 -41.13 40.57
C GLN A 42 95.64 -39.76 40.18
N SER A 43 96.48 -38.82 39.75
CA SER A 43 96.03 -37.49 39.32
C SER A 43 95.15 -37.57 38.07
N ARG A 44 95.56 -38.36 37.07
CA ARG A 44 94.75 -38.59 35.85
C ARG A 44 93.41 -39.26 36.17
N SER A 45 93.40 -40.28 37.03
CA SER A 45 92.14 -40.96 37.40
C SER A 45 91.21 -40.04 38.20
N SER A 46 91.75 -39.20 39.09
CA SER A 46 90.96 -38.20 39.81
C SER A 46 90.34 -37.16 38.88
N GLU A 47 91.07 -36.71 37.86
CA GLU A 47 90.56 -35.75 36.86
C GLU A 47 89.47 -36.38 35.99
N GLU A 48 89.66 -37.62 35.53
CA GLU A 48 88.67 -38.35 34.73
C GLU A 48 87.39 -38.63 35.53
N ILE A 49 87.52 -39.03 36.80
CA ILE A 49 86.38 -39.21 37.71
C ILE A 49 85.63 -37.89 37.88
N GLY A 50 86.33 -36.78 38.16
CA GLY A 50 85.69 -35.47 38.32
C GLY A 50 84.96 -35.01 37.05
N ALA A 51 85.52 -35.26 35.87
CA ALA A 51 84.87 -34.96 34.59
C ALA A 51 83.59 -35.81 34.37
N LEU A 52 83.63 -37.09 34.73
CA LEU A 52 82.47 -37.98 34.64
C LEU A 52 81.37 -37.60 35.65
N GLU A 53 81.73 -37.22 36.87
CA GLU A 53 80.79 -36.74 37.89
C GLU A 53 80.09 -35.46 37.44
N GLU A 54 80.82 -34.51 36.85
CA GLU A 54 80.25 -33.28 36.29
C GLU A 54 79.28 -33.57 35.13
N LEU A 55 79.63 -34.51 34.25
CA LEU A 55 78.80 -34.90 33.12
C LEU A 55 77.53 -35.62 33.61
N LEU A 56 77.65 -36.48 34.62
CA LEU A 56 76.51 -37.12 35.27
C LEU A 56 75.58 -36.08 35.92
N ARG A 57 76.13 -35.11 36.64
CA ARG A 57 75.35 -34.04 37.27
C ARG A 57 74.54 -33.25 36.23
N LYS A 58 75.18 -32.81 35.15
CA LYS A 58 74.49 -32.10 34.05
C LYS A 58 73.39 -32.95 33.43
N SER A 59 73.66 -34.23 33.19
CA SER A 59 72.65 -35.14 32.65
C SER A 59 71.44 -35.31 33.57
N VAL A 60 71.64 -35.35 34.89
CA VAL A 60 70.55 -35.40 35.88
C VAL A 60 69.74 -34.10 35.87
N GLU A 61 70.41 -32.95 35.88
CA GLU A 61 69.75 -31.64 35.82
C GLU A 61 68.94 -31.48 34.53
N GLU A 62 69.50 -31.85 33.37
CA GLU A 62 68.80 -31.84 32.08
C GLU A 62 67.59 -32.77 32.07
N THR A 63 67.70 -33.94 32.70
CA THR A 63 66.58 -34.90 32.82
C THR A 63 65.47 -34.34 33.72
N GLU A 64 65.82 -33.69 34.82
CA GLU A 64 64.86 -33.05 35.73
C GLU A 64 64.10 -31.91 35.04
N VAL A 65 64.82 -31.05 34.29
CA VAL A 65 64.19 -29.99 33.49
C VAL A 65 63.26 -30.60 32.43
N SER A 66 63.72 -31.61 31.69
CA SER A 66 62.93 -32.28 30.65
C SER A 66 61.66 -32.93 31.24
N GLN A 67 61.76 -33.51 32.44
CA GLN A 67 60.62 -34.10 33.13
C GLN A 67 59.58 -33.03 33.53
N ASN A 68 60.03 -31.89 34.06
CA ASN A 68 59.15 -30.78 34.40
C ASN A 68 58.45 -30.18 33.17
N GLU A 69 59.17 -30.05 32.05
CA GLU A 69 58.58 -29.62 30.77
C GLU A 69 57.52 -30.60 30.28
N LEU A 70 57.78 -31.90 30.37
CA LEU A 70 56.82 -32.95 29.99
C LEU A 70 55.55 -32.89 30.84
N ASP A 71 55.69 -32.73 32.15
CA ASP A 71 54.54 -32.62 33.07
C ASP A 71 53.71 -31.35 32.77
N TRP A 72 54.37 -30.23 32.46
CA TRP A 72 53.70 -29.01 32.03
C TRP A 72 52.95 -29.21 30.71
N PHE A 73 53.56 -29.87 29.71
CA PHE A 73 52.91 -30.19 28.44
C PHE A 73 51.70 -31.11 28.62
N HIS A 74 51.78 -32.09 29.52
CA HIS A 74 50.66 -32.96 29.86
C HIS A 74 49.50 -32.17 30.47
N GLN A 75 49.78 -31.29 31.43
CA GLN A 75 48.77 -30.47 32.09
C GLN A 75 48.11 -29.48 31.12
N ASP A 76 48.88 -28.82 30.26
CA ASP A 76 48.33 -27.90 29.25
C ASP A 76 47.46 -28.68 28.25
N SER A 77 47.94 -29.82 27.74
CA SER A 77 47.18 -30.67 26.82
C SER A 77 45.85 -31.14 27.40
N GLU A 78 45.83 -31.54 28.68
CA GLU A 78 44.60 -31.93 29.37
C GLU A 78 43.64 -30.74 29.52
N THR A 79 44.17 -29.55 29.83
CA THR A 79 43.39 -28.32 29.97
C THR A 79 42.77 -27.89 28.65
N GLN A 80 43.54 -27.92 27.55
CA GLN A 80 43.05 -27.63 26.20
C GLN A 80 42.02 -28.67 25.76
N GLY A 81 42.25 -29.95 26.06
CA GLY A 81 41.30 -31.02 25.80
C GLY A 81 39.95 -30.79 26.49
N LYS A 82 39.96 -30.40 27.76
CA LYS A 82 38.74 -30.06 28.52
C LYS A 82 38.01 -28.84 27.94
N LYS A 83 38.74 -27.77 27.61
CA LYS A 83 38.17 -26.57 26.97
C LYS A 83 37.50 -26.91 25.65
N TRP A 84 38.20 -27.64 24.78
CA TRP A 84 37.66 -28.04 23.48
C TRP A 84 36.39 -28.89 23.59
N GLN A 85 36.36 -29.85 24.53
CA GLN A 85 35.16 -30.67 24.76
C GLN A 85 33.97 -29.83 25.24
N GLN A 86 34.22 -28.85 26.10
CA GLN A 86 33.19 -27.94 26.59
C GLN A 86 32.66 -27.05 25.45
N GLU A 87 33.54 -26.39 24.70
CA GLU A 87 33.16 -25.57 23.54
C GLU A 87 32.38 -26.38 22.49
N LYS A 88 32.79 -27.62 22.24
CA LYS A 88 32.08 -28.54 21.33
C LYS A 88 30.65 -28.80 21.81
N LYS A 89 30.45 -28.99 23.11
CA LYS A 89 29.12 -29.21 23.71
C LYS A 89 28.27 -27.94 23.60
N GLU A 90 28.83 -26.79 23.98
CA GLU A 90 28.14 -25.50 23.92
C GLU A 90 27.72 -25.13 22.50
N ASN A 91 28.62 -25.30 21.52
CA ASN A 91 28.31 -25.06 20.11
C ASN A 91 27.21 -25.99 19.59
N ARG A 92 27.22 -27.27 20.00
CA ARG A 92 26.15 -28.21 19.63
C ARG A 92 24.80 -27.78 20.20
N ASP A 93 24.76 -27.36 21.45
CA ASP A 93 23.53 -26.91 22.10
C ASP A 93 23.03 -25.58 21.51
N HIS A 94 23.94 -24.65 21.21
CA HIS A 94 23.64 -23.40 20.53
C HIS A 94 23.08 -23.64 19.12
N LEU A 95 23.69 -24.53 18.33
CA LEU A 95 23.17 -24.93 17.02
C LEU A 95 21.77 -25.56 17.11
N LYS A 96 21.51 -26.36 18.14
CA LYS A 96 20.18 -26.95 18.37
C LYS A 96 19.15 -25.86 18.69
N ALA A 97 19.51 -24.89 19.53
CA ALA A 97 18.65 -23.75 19.86
C ALA A 97 18.34 -22.91 18.60
N LEU A 98 19.36 -22.54 17.83
CA LEU A 98 19.21 -21.80 16.57
C LEU A 98 18.34 -22.54 15.55
N ARG A 99 18.49 -23.86 15.43
CA ARG A 99 17.66 -24.65 14.52
C ARG A 99 16.19 -24.65 14.97
N SER A 100 15.93 -24.70 16.27
CA SER A 100 14.58 -24.62 16.81
C SER A 100 13.95 -23.25 16.59
N THR A 101 14.69 -22.16 16.79
CA THR A 101 14.19 -20.80 16.53
C THR A 101 13.97 -20.55 15.05
N ALA A 102 14.89 -20.97 14.18
CA ALA A 102 14.72 -20.89 12.73
C ALA A 102 13.45 -21.62 12.28
N LYS A 103 13.19 -22.83 12.79
CA LYS A 103 11.96 -23.57 12.50
C LYS A 103 10.70 -22.79 12.94
N LYS A 104 10.68 -22.26 14.16
CA LYS A 104 9.55 -21.44 14.65
C LYS A 104 9.29 -20.24 13.74
N HIS A 105 10.34 -19.56 13.27
CA HIS A 105 10.20 -18.44 12.34
C HIS A 105 9.64 -18.88 11.00
N THR A 106 10.11 -19.99 10.43
CA THR A 106 9.56 -20.57 9.20
C THR A 106 8.07 -20.91 9.35
N ASP A 107 7.69 -21.63 10.40
CA ASP A 107 6.30 -22.03 10.67
C ASP A 107 5.39 -20.80 10.85
N THR A 108 5.91 -19.75 11.50
CA THR A 108 5.18 -18.48 11.70
C THR A 108 5.03 -17.72 10.38
N ASN A 109 6.07 -17.66 9.56
CA ASN A 109 6.04 -17.02 8.26
C ASN A 109 5.05 -17.70 7.31
N GLU A 110 5.03 -19.03 7.28
CA GLU A 110 4.04 -19.81 6.50
C GLU A 110 2.60 -19.47 6.92
N ARG A 111 2.34 -19.38 8.23
CA ARG A 111 1.03 -18.97 8.75
C ARG A 111 0.63 -17.57 8.30
N TYR A 112 1.56 -16.61 8.32
CA TYR A 112 1.29 -15.27 7.84
C TYR A 112 1.01 -15.23 6.34
N LEU A 113 1.79 -15.94 5.53
CA LEU A 113 1.55 -16.05 4.09
C LEU A 113 0.16 -16.61 3.78
N LYS A 114 -0.25 -17.68 4.47
CA LYS A 114 -1.60 -18.24 4.33
C LYS A 114 -2.68 -17.23 4.73
N THR A 115 -2.47 -16.50 5.81
CA THR A 115 -3.42 -15.48 6.28
C THR A 115 -3.56 -14.34 5.26
N ILE A 116 -2.46 -13.92 4.64
CA ILE A 116 -2.45 -12.89 3.59
C ILE A 116 -3.25 -13.38 2.38
N ASP A 117 -2.99 -14.59 1.89
CA ASP A 117 -3.70 -15.20 0.76
C ASP A 117 -5.22 -15.32 1.04
N ASP A 118 -5.61 -15.76 2.24
CA ASP A 118 -7.01 -15.82 2.65
C ASP A 118 -7.67 -14.43 2.69
N LYS A 119 -6.95 -13.41 3.16
CA LYS A 119 -7.44 -12.03 3.20
C LYS A 119 -7.55 -11.40 1.81
N GLU A 120 -6.62 -11.69 0.92
CA GLU A 120 -6.66 -11.25 -0.47
C GLU A 120 -7.89 -11.83 -1.20
N LYS A 121 -8.16 -13.12 -1.02
CA LYS A 121 -9.38 -13.76 -1.54
C LYS A 121 -10.65 -13.11 -1.02
N GLN A 122 -10.73 -12.85 0.30
CA GLN A 122 -11.88 -12.16 0.89
C GLN A 122 -12.06 -10.76 0.31
N TYR A 123 -10.97 -9.99 0.20
CA TYR A 123 -11.00 -8.64 -0.37
C TYR A 123 -11.52 -8.66 -1.81
N ASN A 124 -11.04 -9.58 -2.64
CA ASN A 124 -11.48 -9.69 -4.02
C ASN A 124 -12.97 -10.04 -4.14
N VAL A 125 -13.51 -10.89 -3.25
CA VAL A 125 -14.95 -11.17 -3.20
C VAL A 125 -15.75 -9.92 -2.86
N TYR A 126 -15.32 -9.15 -1.85
CA TYR A 126 -15.99 -7.90 -1.48
C TYR A 126 -15.93 -6.87 -2.59
N LEU A 127 -14.78 -6.71 -3.24
CA LEU A 127 -14.59 -5.79 -4.35
C LEU A 127 -15.51 -6.14 -5.51
N ASN A 128 -15.56 -7.41 -5.92
CA ASN A 128 -16.44 -7.85 -7.01
C ASN A 128 -17.92 -7.62 -6.66
N THR A 129 -18.33 -7.92 -5.43
CA THR A 129 -19.70 -7.69 -4.97
C THR A 129 -20.06 -6.20 -5.01
N PHE A 130 -19.14 -5.33 -4.58
CA PHE A 130 -19.31 -3.89 -4.63
C PHE A 130 -19.43 -3.40 -6.08
N LEU A 131 -18.55 -3.83 -6.98
CA LEU A 131 -18.58 -3.46 -8.39
C LEU A 131 -19.87 -3.92 -9.08
N ASP A 132 -20.32 -5.15 -8.82
CA ASP A 132 -21.59 -5.66 -9.34
C ASP A 132 -22.79 -4.84 -8.86
N THR A 133 -22.79 -4.47 -7.58
CA THR A 133 -23.85 -3.63 -6.99
C THR A 133 -23.83 -2.22 -7.58
N SER A 134 -22.65 -1.62 -7.70
CA SER A 134 -22.46 -0.30 -8.29
C SER A 134 -22.92 -0.27 -9.75
N ASN A 135 -22.60 -1.29 -10.53
CA ASN A 135 -23.03 -1.41 -11.92
C ASN A 135 -24.55 -1.56 -12.04
N LYS A 136 -25.19 -2.37 -11.18
CA LYS A 136 -26.65 -2.48 -11.11
C LYS A 136 -27.30 -1.13 -10.80
N PHE A 137 -26.78 -0.43 -9.78
CA PHE A 137 -27.29 0.89 -9.40
C PHE A 137 -27.12 1.93 -10.52
N ALA A 138 -25.98 1.95 -11.21
CA ALA A 138 -25.77 2.84 -12.34
C ALA A 138 -26.77 2.59 -13.48
N ASN A 139 -27.05 1.31 -13.79
CA ASN A 139 -28.05 0.95 -14.79
C ASN A 139 -29.48 1.35 -14.37
N GLU A 140 -29.84 1.17 -13.10
CA GLU A 140 -31.15 1.61 -12.58
C GLU A 140 -31.29 3.14 -12.61
N LYS A 141 -30.23 3.86 -12.26
CA LYS A 141 -30.19 5.33 -12.34
C LYS A 141 -30.51 5.81 -13.75
N VAL A 142 -29.86 5.27 -14.78
CA VAL A 142 -30.11 5.65 -16.18
C VAL A 142 -31.57 5.40 -16.57
N LYS A 143 -32.14 4.24 -16.22
CA LYS A 143 -33.56 3.93 -16.49
C LYS A 143 -34.50 4.93 -15.81
N LEU A 144 -34.22 5.32 -14.57
CA LEU A 144 -35.03 6.30 -13.86
C LEU A 144 -34.92 7.69 -14.48
N GLU A 145 -33.72 8.11 -14.89
CA GLU A 145 -33.50 9.38 -15.60
C GLU A 145 -34.28 9.42 -16.93
N GLU A 146 -34.29 8.33 -17.69
CA GLU A 146 -35.10 8.20 -18.91
C GLU A 146 -36.60 8.28 -18.63
N LEU A 147 -37.09 7.63 -17.57
CA LEU A 147 -38.50 7.67 -17.16
C LEU A 147 -38.92 9.08 -16.71
N ILE A 148 -38.07 9.77 -15.95
CA ILE A 148 -38.31 11.16 -15.53
C ILE A 148 -38.43 12.05 -16.76
N LYS A 149 -37.48 11.93 -17.70
CA LYS A 149 -37.50 12.71 -18.94
C LYS A 149 -38.79 12.46 -19.74
N LYS A 150 -39.15 11.18 -19.94
CA LYS A 150 -40.38 10.81 -20.63
C LYS A 150 -41.62 11.41 -19.96
N SER A 151 -41.71 11.32 -18.63
CA SER A 151 -42.84 11.91 -17.88
C SER A 151 -42.91 13.43 -18.01
N GLN A 152 -41.76 14.12 -18.06
CA GLN A 152 -41.72 15.56 -18.28
C GLN A 152 -42.20 15.92 -19.69
N ASP A 153 -41.74 15.19 -20.71
CA ASP A 153 -42.16 15.36 -22.11
C ASP A 153 -43.67 15.12 -22.25
N ASP A 154 -44.20 14.03 -21.66
CA ASP A 154 -45.63 13.71 -21.64
C ASP A 154 -46.46 14.80 -20.96
N CYS A 155 -45.98 15.36 -19.84
CA CYS A 155 -46.63 16.45 -19.13
C CYS A 155 -46.67 17.74 -19.97
N GLN A 156 -45.55 18.11 -20.60
CA GLN A 156 -45.48 19.27 -21.48
C GLN A 156 -46.42 19.14 -22.66
N GLU A 157 -46.51 17.95 -23.24
CA GLU A 157 -47.42 17.67 -24.35
C GLU A 157 -48.89 17.73 -23.91
N CYS A 158 -49.23 17.19 -22.73
CA CYS A 158 -50.56 17.36 -22.14
C CYS A 158 -50.93 18.84 -21.94
N VAL A 159 -50.00 19.66 -21.44
CA VAL A 159 -50.20 21.11 -21.29
C VAL A 159 -50.45 21.76 -22.64
N LYS A 160 -49.64 21.46 -23.67
CA LYS A 160 -49.84 21.99 -25.03
C LYS A 160 -51.22 21.62 -25.59
N ARG A 161 -51.65 20.36 -25.41
CA ARG A 161 -52.98 19.91 -25.85
C ARG A 161 -54.10 20.63 -25.13
N ALA A 162 -53.98 20.82 -23.82
CA ALA A 162 -54.96 21.56 -23.02
C ALA A 162 -55.08 23.02 -23.49
N VAL A 163 -53.95 23.72 -23.65
CA VAL A 163 -53.89 25.10 -24.18
C VAL A 163 -54.54 25.18 -25.57
N ASN A 164 -54.23 24.26 -26.49
CA ASN A 164 -54.82 24.23 -27.83
C ASN A 164 -56.33 24.00 -27.80
N ALA A 165 -56.81 23.13 -26.89
CA ALA A 165 -58.23 22.86 -26.72
C ALA A 165 -58.97 24.08 -26.15
N GLU A 166 -58.41 24.76 -25.15
CA GLU A 166 -58.95 26.00 -24.58
C GLU A 166 -59.05 27.11 -25.65
N ILE A 167 -58.00 27.31 -26.45
CA ILE A 167 -58.00 28.27 -27.57
C ILE A 167 -59.08 27.91 -28.59
N SER A 168 -59.21 26.63 -28.93
CA SER A 168 -60.23 26.16 -29.89
C SER A 168 -61.65 26.41 -29.37
N VAL A 169 -61.90 26.28 -28.06
CA VAL A 169 -63.18 26.62 -27.44
C VAL A 169 -63.47 28.12 -27.56
N PHE A 170 -62.50 28.97 -27.22
CA PHE A 170 -62.65 30.43 -27.36
C PHE A 170 -62.86 30.86 -28.80
N GLN A 171 -62.11 30.26 -29.75
CA GLN A 171 -62.26 30.53 -31.18
C GLN A 171 -63.66 30.14 -31.69
N ASN A 172 -64.16 28.96 -31.32
CA ASN A 172 -65.51 28.53 -31.69
C ASN A 172 -66.59 29.45 -31.12
N TRP A 173 -66.43 29.93 -29.87
CA TRP A 173 -67.35 30.90 -29.28
C TRP A 173 -67.28 32.26 -29.96
N LYS A 174 -66.07 32.75 -30.27
CA LYS A 174 -65.87 33.99 -31.03
C LYS A 174 -66.59 33.90 -32.38
N GLU A 175 -66.34 32.86 -33.16
CA GLU A 175 -66.97 32.65 -34.47
C GLU A 175 -68.50 32.59 -34.37
N ALA A 176 -69.04 31.85 -33.41
CA ALA A 176 -70.48 31.72 -33.22
C ALA A 176 -71.15 33.06 -32.87
N GLU A 177 -70.55 33.85 -31.98
CA GLU A 177 -71.11 35.14 -31.56
C GLU A 177 -70.92 36.23 -32.63
N VAL A 178 -69.76 36.28 -33.29
CA VAL A 178 -69.52 37.16 -34.45
C VAL A 178 -70.51 36.88 -35.57
N TRP A 179 -70.78 35.61 -35.87
CA TRP A 179 -71.75 35.22 -36.89
C TRP A 179 -73.17 35.71 -36.55
N LYS A 180 -73.62 35.54 -35.29
CA LYS A 180 -74.92 36.03 -34.83
C LYS A 180 -75.05 37.55 -34.91
N LEU A 181 -74.04 38.28 -34.42
CA LEU A 181 -74.03 39.74 -34.45
C LEU A 181 -73.96 40.27 -35.89
N SER A 182 -73.11 39.68 -36.73
CA SER A 182 -73.03 40.01 -38.17
C SER A 182 -74.37 39.77 -38.89
N GLY A 183 -75.03 38.66 -38.59
CA GLY A 183 -76.38 38.38 -39.12
C GLY A 183 -77.41 39.41 -38.67
N THR A 184 -77.31 39.91 -37.44
CA THR A 184 -78.17 40.97 -36.89
C THR A 184 -77.90 42.31 -37.58
N VAL A 185 -76.63 42.67 -37.77
CA VAL A 185 -76.21 43.86 -38.53
C VAL A 185 -76.74 43.79 -39.96
N ALA A 186 -76.54 42.68 -40.67
CA ALA A 186 -76.98 42.53 -42.05
C ALA A 186 -78.51 42.65 -42.20
N LYS A 187 -79.28 42.06 -41.26
CA LYS A 187 -80.74 42.21 -41.21
C LYS A 187 -81.15 43.67 -40.95
N ALA A 188 -80.51 44.33 -39.99
CA ALA A 188 -80.79 45.72 -39.66
C ALA A 188 -80.42 46.67 -40.81
N GLU A 189 -79.31 46.44 -41.50
CA GLU A 189 -78.90 47.19 -42.69
C GLU A 189 -79.89 47.01 -43.85
N ALA A 190 -80.42 45.80 -44.06
CA ALA A 190 -81.46 45.53 -45.05
C ALA A 190 -82.76 46.29 -44.73
N ASN A 191 -83.19 46.27 -43.46
CA ASN A 191 -84.35 47.03 -42.98
C ASN A 191 -84.14 48.54 -43.14
N LEU A 192 -82.97 49.05 -42.76
CA LEU A 192 -82.60 50.46 -42.92
C LEU A 192 -82.64 50.87 -44.40
N LYS A 193 -82.13 50.02 -45.30
CA LYS A 193 -82.18 50.26 -46.75
C LYS A 193 -83.63 50.36 -47.25
N MET A 194 -84.51 49.46 -46.80
CA MET A 194 -85.94 49.51 -47.12
C MET A 194 -86.59 50.82 -46.63
N LEU A 195 -86.34 51.22 -45.38
CA LEU A 195 -86.87 52.47 -44.82
C LEU A 195 -86.37 53.71 -45.57
N LYS A 196 -85.08 53.74 -45.96
CA LYS A 196 -84.50 54.82 -46.78
C LYS A 196 -85.18 54.91 -48.15
N THR A 197 -85.51 53.78 -48.79
CA THR A 197 -86.26 53.78 -50.07
C THR A 197 -87.69 54.29 -49.92
N LEU A 198 -88.40 53.93 -48.84
CA LEU A 198 -89.77 54.39 -48.56
C LEU A 198 -89.82 55.89 -48.20
N SER A 199 -88.81 56.39 -47.47
CA SER A 199 -88.68 57.79 -47.08
C SER A 199 -88.40 58.74 -48.26
N SER A 200 -88.06 58.20 -49.44
CA SER A 200 -87.85 58.98 -50.66
C SER A 200 -89.17 59.35 -51.36
N SER A 201 -90.31 58.87 -50.86
CA SER A 201 -91.66 59.25 -51.30
C SER A 201 -92.23 60.40 -50.45
N ALA A 202 -92.79 61.43 -51.09
CA ALA A 202 -93.03 62.74 -50.50
C ALA A 202 -94.08 62.81 -49.36
N SER A 203 -94.88 61.75 -49.10
CA SER A 203 -95.98 61.80 -48.12
C SER A 203 -95.65 61.28 -46.72
N ALA A 204 -94.52 60.60 -46.50
CA ALA A 204 -94.18 59.93 -45.22
C ALA A 204 -92.84 60.35 -44.58
N ALA A 205 -92.17 61.37 -45.14
CA ALA A 205 -90.78 61.70 -44.82
C ALA A 205 -90.46 62.08 -43.34
N PRO A 206 -91.30 62.82 -42.57
CA PRO A 206 -90.96 63.21 -41.20
C PRO A 206 -91.02 62.05 -40.19
N LEU A 207 -91.97 61.11 -40.36
CA LEU A 207 -92.16 59.97 -39.45
C LEU A 207 -91.09 58.90 -39.66
N LEU A 208 -90.69 58.68 -40.91
CA LEU A 208 -89.68 57.69 -41.28
C LEU A 208 -88.26 58.13 -40.89
N LYS A 209 -88.00 59.44 -40.74
CA LYS A 209 -86.69 59.95 -40.36
C LYS A 209 -86.26 59.51 -38.95
N SER A 210 -87.16 59.57 -37.97
CA SER A 210 -86.89 59.09 -36.61
C SER A 210 -86.62 57.59 -36.56
N GLN A 211 -87.26 56.79 -37.41
CA GLN A 211 -87.00 55.35 -37.50
C GLN A 211 -85.66 55.07 -38.20
N ILE A 212 -85.31 55.82 -39.25
CA ILE A 212 -84.00 55.71 -39.90
C ILE A 212 -82.88 55.99 -38.89
N ASP A 213 -82.99 57.06 -38.10
CA ASP A 213 -81.98 57.44 -37.11
C ASP A 213 -81.87 56.41 -35.96
N SER A 214 -82.99 55.78 -35.55
CA SER A 214 -82.99 54.71 -34.54
C SER A 214 -82.34 53.42 -35.07
N TRP A 215 -82.61 53.04 -36.31
CA TRP A 215 -81.95 51.90 -36.97
C TRP A 215 -80.45 52.14 -37.22
N GLU A 216 -80.04 53.36 -37.58
CA GLU A 216 -78.62 53.74 -37.70
C GLU A 216 -77.89 53.65 -36.35
N THR A 217 -78.52 54.14 -35.29
CA THR A 217 -77.99 54.03 -33.92
C THR A 217 -77.89 52.57 -33.47
N PHE A 218 -78.94 51.76 -33.74
CA PHE A 218 -78.95 50.32 -33.46
C PHE A 218 -77.80 49.60 -34.17
N ILE A 219 -77.63 49.81 -35.47
CA ILE A 219 -76.54 49.21 -36.25
C ILE A 219 -75.18 49.62 -35.70
N SER A 220 -74.99 50.91 -35.37
CA SER A 220 -73.74 51.40 -34.78
C SER A 220 -73.43 50.72 -33.44
N ASN A 221 -74.45 50.54 -32.59
CA ASN A 221 -74.30 49.88 -31.29
C ASN A 221 -73.96 48.39 -31.44
N VAL A 222 -74.65 47.67 -32.35
CA VAL A 222 -74.36 46.25 -32.62
C VAL A 222 -72.96 46.08 -33.23
N LYS A 223 -72.52 46.98 -34.13
CA LYS A 223 -71.15 46.96 -34.68
C LYS A 223 -70.09 47.19 -33.61
N LYS A 224 -70.31 48.16 -32.71
CA LYS A 224 -69.40 48.40 -31.57
C LYS A 224 -69.32 47.19 -30.63
N GLN A 225 -70.46 46.52 -30.41
CA GLN A 225 -70.50 45.29 -29.63
C GLN A 225 -69.75 44.14 -30.32
N LEU A 226 -69.86 44.02 -31.65
CA LEU A 226 -69.10 43.05 -32.44
C LEU A 226 -67.60 43.25 -32.28
N GLU A 227 -67.09 44.48 -32.43
CA GLU A 227 -65.67 44.81 -32.22
C GLU A 227 -65.19 44.45 -30.80
N LYS A 228 -66.01 44.76 -29.78
CA LYS A 228 -65.73 44.42 -28.38
C LYS A 228 -65.62 42.90 -28.19
N VAL A 229 -66.57 42.14 -28.72
CA VAL A 229 -66.58 40.67 -28.62
C VAL A 229 -65.34 40.05 -29.28
N GLU A 230 -64.97 40.53 -30.47
CA GLU A 230 -63.77 40.07 -31.16
C GLU A 230 -62.49 40.35 -30.36
N ALA A 231 -62.35 41.57 -29.83
CA ALA A 231 -61.19 41.97 -29.05
C ALA A 231 -61.06 41.17 -27.75
N GLU A 232 -62.16 40.99 -27.00
CA GLU A 232 -62.13 40.26 -25.73
C GLU A 232 -61.84 38.76 -25.90
N TYR A 233 -62.35 38.13 -26.96
CA TYR A 233 -61.99 36.74 -27.24
C TYR A 233 -60.53 36.60 -27.72
N GLU A 234 -60.01 37.56 -28.49
CA GLU A 234 -58.60 37.56 -28.88
C GLU A 234 -57.68 37.72 -27.67
N GLU A 235 -58.01 38.65 -26.76
CA GLU A 235 -57.28 38.83 -25.51
C GLU A 235 -57.29 37.55 -24.66
N LYS A 236 -58.45 36.92 -24.49
CA LYS A 236 -58.55 35.63 -23.77
C LYS A 236 -57.68 34.54 -24.41
N MET A 237 -57.64 34.45 -25.73
CA MET A 237 -56.78 33.48 -26.43
C MET A 237 -55.29 33.78 -26.24
N GLU A 238 -54.87 35.04 -26.30
CA GLU A 238 -53.48 35.43 -26.03
C GLU A 238 -53.07 35.18 -24.56
N LEU A 239 -53.95 35.44 -23.61
CA LEU A 239 -53.73 35.12 -22.21
C LEU A 239 -53.50 33.61 -22.01
N VAL A 240 -54.32 32.76 -22.63
CA VAL A 240 -54.13 31.30 -22.59
C VAL A 240 -52.81 30.87 -23.24
N LYS A 241 -52.45 31.44 -24.40
CA LYS A 241 -51.16 31.17 -25.07
C LYS A 241 -49.97 31.54 -24.19
N SER A 242 -50.09 32.63 -23.42
CA SER A 242 -49.06 33.06 -22.46
C SER A 242 -48.96 32.18 -21.20
N GLY A 243 -49.86 31.20 -21.04
CA GLY A 243 -49.90 30.28 -19.91
C GLY A 243 -50.77 30.75 -18.74
N ALA A 244 -51.56 31.81 -18.91
CA ALA A 244 -52.50 32.26 -17.89
C ALA A 244 -53.68 31.29 -17.80
N ARG A 245 -54.02 30.87 -16.58
CA ARG A 245 -55.21 30.04 -16.31
C ARG A 245 -56.42 30.95 -16.16
N ILE A 246 -57.20 31.07 -17.22
CA ILE A 246 -58.43 31.87 -17.23
C ILE A 246 -59.67 30.96 -17.25
N PRO A 247 -60.77 31.32 -16.57
CA PRO A 247 -62.01 30.54 -16.63
C PRO A 247 -62.60 30.50 -18.05
N LEU A 248 -63.09 29.32 -18.47
CA LEU A 248 -63.83 29.13 -19.72
C LEU A 248 -65.22 29.79 -19.64
N THR A 249 -65.25 31.10 -19.80
CA THR A 249 -66.45 31.94 -19.73
C THR A 249 -66.67 32.68 -21.04
N LYS A 250 -67.93 32.66 -21.51
CA LYS A 250 -68.35 33.42 -22.70
C LYS A 250 -68.28 34.91 -22.42
N VAL A 251 -67.94 35.69 -23.45
CA VAL A 251 -68.02 37.16 -23.40
C VAL A 251 -69.48 37.58 -23.21
N GLU A 252 -69.70 38.56 -22.34
CA GLU A 252 -71.03 39.08 -22.05
C GLU A 252 -71.54 39.93 -23.22
N ILE A 253 -72.68 39.52 -23.77
CA ILE A 253 -73.34 40.19 -24.90
C ILE A 253 -74.55 40.92 -24.33
N MET A 254 -74.52 42.25 -24.36
CA MET A 254 -75.68 43.10 -24.11
C MET A 254 -76.78 42.80 -25.13
N ASP A 255 -78.00 42.57 -24.67
CA ASP A 255 -79.16 42.44 -25.53
C ASP A 255 -79.58 43.84 -26.01
N ILE A 256 -79.38 44.13 -27.29
CA ILE A 256 -79.76 45.41 -27.90
C ILE A 256 -81.15 45.20 -28.51
N PRO A 257 -82.22 45.83 -27.97
CA PRO A 257 -83.55 45.67 -28.52
C PRO A 257 -83.63 46.31 -29.91
N SER A 258 -84.24 45.59 -30.86
CA SER A 258 -84.51 46.14 -32.19
C SER A 258 -85.55 47.28 -32.10
N PRO A 259 -85.33 48.42 -32.78
CA PRO A 259 -86.31 49.50 -32.91
C PRO A 259 -87.61 49.07 -33.62
#